data_AF-A0A1H7XT04-F1
#
_entry.id   AF-A0A1H7XT04-F1
#
_cell.length_a   1.000
_cell.length_b   1.000
_cell.length_c   1.000
_cell.angle_alpha   90.00
_cell.angle_beta   90.00
_cell.angle_gamma   90.00
#
_symmetry.space_group_name_H-M   'P 1'
#
loop_
_entity.id
_entity.type
_entity.pdbx_description
1 polymer ?
#
loop_
_entity_poly.entity_id
_entity_poly.type
_entity_poly.pdbx_seq_one_letter_code
_entity_poly.pdbx_strand_id
1 'polypeptide(L)'
;MAAEHFYVGNEYLHDLATEFQQAADRLASLAPAFQNNVIEIGEAFGLLGACTGAASQYQSLVEHTAHGLGELEQALAADSAGLEHTAEMYDQVEHCNAGLLGGV
;
A
#
# COMPACT_ATOMS: atom_id res chain seq x y z
N MET A 1 37.84 -0.24 -6.38
CA MET A 1 36.52 0.36 -6.12
C MET A 1 35.60 -0.80 -5.78
N ALA A 2 35.39 -1.05 -4.49
CA ALA A 2 34.54 -2.14 -4.04
C ALA A 2 33.10 -1.73 -4.30
N ALA A 3 32.38 -2.48 -5.14
CA ALA A 3 30.93 -2.39 -5.17
C ALA A 3 30.46 -2.77 -3.75
N GLU A 4 29.92 -1.80 -3.02
CA GLU A 4 29.18 -2.10 -1.80
C GLU A 4 27.99 -2.95 -2.24
N HIS A 5 28.11 -4.26 -2.07
CA HIS A 5 27.00 -5.17 -2.26
C HIS A 5 25.94 -4.78 -1.22
N PHE A 6 24.91 -4.04 -1.66
CA PHE A 6 23.61 -4.04 -1.00
C PHE A 6 23.05 -5.45 -1.15
N TYR A 7 23.57 -6.39 -0.36
CA TYR A 7 23.00 -7.72 -0.22
C TYR A 7 21.83 -7.58 0.75
N VAL A 8 20.70 -7.12 0.23
CA VAL A 8 19.42 -7.33 0.89
C VAL A 8 19.08 -8.78 0.62
N GLY A 9 18.96 -9.60 1.67
CA GLY A 9 18.63 -11.02 1.52
C GLY A 9 17.31 -11.17 0.78
N ASN A 10 17.22 -12.12 -0.14
CA ASN A 10 16.02 -12.31 -0.94
C ASN A 10 14.78 -12.60 -0.06
N GLU A 11 14.98 -13.32 1.05
CA GLU A 11 13.93 -13.51 2.06
C GLU A 11 13.36 -12.20 2.60
N TYR A 12 14.21 -11.18 2.80
CA TYR A 12 13.79 -9.90 3.34
C TYR A 12 12.95 -9.10 2.34
N LEU A 13 13.24 -9.21 1.04
CA LEU A 13 12.45 -8.57 0.00
C LEU A 13 11.05 -9.18 -0.09
N HIS A 14 10.94 -10.51 0.01
CA HIS A 14 9.64 -11.20 0.04
C HIS A 14 8.85 -10.92 1.31
N ASP A 15 9.49 -10.88 2.47
CA ASP A 15 8.83 -10.54 3.72
C ASP A 15 8.29 -9.10 3.66
N LEU A 16 9.09 -8.15 3.18
CA LEU A 16 8.68 -6.75 3.05
C LEU A 16 7.56 -6.56 2.01
N ALA A 17 7.62 -7.27 0.88
CA ALA A 17 6.54 -7.28 -0.11
C ALA A 17 5.24 -7.77 0.53
N THR A 18 5.30 -8.88 1.25
CA THR A 18 4.16 -9.46 1.95
C THR A 18 3.56 -8.48 2.96
N GLU A 19 4.39 -7.79 3.74
CA GLU A 19 3.93 -6.77 4.69
C GLU A 19 3.20 -5.60 3.99
N PHE A 20 3.73 -5.14 2.86
CA PHE A 20 3.13 -4.05 2.09
C PHE A 20 1.80 -4.45 1.46
N GLN A 21 1.72 -5.66 0.91
CA GLN A 21 0.46 -6.20 0.40
C GLN A 21 -0.59 -6.36 1.51
N GLN A 22 -0.20 -6.88 2.69
CA GLN A 22 -1.12 -6.99 3.83
C GLN A 22 -1.62 -5.63 4.31
N ALA A 23 -0.75 -4.60 4.29
CA ALA A 23 -1.14 -3.24 4.63
C ALA A 23 -2.13 -2.66 3.61
N ALA A 24 -1.89 -2.89 2.31
CA ALA A 24 -2.81 -2.51 1.23
C ALA A 24 -4.18 -3.19 1.39
N ASP A 25 -4.21 -4.52 1.57
CA ASP A 25 -5.44 -5.29 1.76
C ASP A 25 -6.23 -4.83 2.99
N ARG A 26 -5.52 -4.51 4.08
CA ARG A 26 -6.13 -3.99 5.29
C ARG A 26 -6.75 -2.62 5.06
N LEU A 27 -6.06 -1.72 4.35
CA LEU A 27 -6.62 -0.42 3.96
C LEU A 27 -7.84 -0.57 3.05
N ALA A 28 -7.77 -1.43 2.04
CA ALA A 28 -8.88 -1.74 1.14
C ALA A 28 -10.12 -2.24 1.90
N SER A 29 -9.92 -3.01 2.97
CA SER A 29 -11.02 -3.52 3.81
C SER A 29 -11.64 -2.46 4.73
N LEU A 30 -10.84 -1.50 5.21
CA LEU A 30 -11.25 -0.52 6.23
C LEU A 30 -11.74 0.81 5.63
N ALA A 31 -11.20 1.23 4.49
CA ALA A 31 -11.57 2.49 3.85
C ALA A 31 -13.08 2.59 3.47
N PRO A 32 -13.73 1.52 2.97
CA PRO A 32 -15.18 1.54 2.74
C PRO A 32 -15.98 1.68 4.04
N ALA A 33 -15.53 1.03 5.13
CA ALA A 33 -16.18 1.15 6.43
C ALA A 33 -16.04 2.56 7.02
N PHE A 34 -14.90 3.22 6.77
CA PHE A 34 -14.72 4.63 7.12
C PHE A 34 -15.72 5.53 6.38
N GLN A 35 -15.88 5.38 5.06
CA GLN A 35 -16.88 6.15 4.30
C GLN A 35 -18.31 5.91 4.79
N ASN A 36 -18.70 4.64 5.02
CA ASN A 36 -20.06 4.28 5.43
C ASN A 36 -20.43 4.83 6.81
N ASN A 37 -19.54 4.71 7.80
CA ASN A 37 -19.78 5.23 9.15
C ASN A 37 -19.93 6.77 9.15
N VAL A 38 -19.27 7.46 8.24
CA VAL A 38 -19.36 8.92 8.14
C VAL A 38 -20.68 9.34 7.50
N ILE A 39 -21.18 8.63 6.50
CA ILE A 39 -22.50 8.93 5.90
C ILE A 39 -23.60 8.91 6.98
N GLU A 40 -23.55 7.94 7.91
CA GLU A 40 -24.47 7.91 9.07
C GLU A 40 -24.33 9.14 9.99
N ILE A 41 -23.11 9.64 10.20
CA ILE A 41 -22.87 10.87 10.98
C ILE A 41 -23.38 12.10 10.24
N GLY A 42 -23.24 12.15 8.92
CA GLY A 42 -23.77 13.22 8.06
C GLY A 42 -25.30 13.34 8.16
N GLU A 43 -26.01 12.22 8.20
CA GLU A 43 -27.45 12.20 8.48
C GLU A 43 -27.78 12.71 9.89
N ALA A 44 -26.96 12.34 10.89
CA ALA A 44 -27.13 12.79 12.27
C ALA A 44 -26.93 14.31 12.46
N PHE A 45 -26.15 14.97 11.60
CA PHE A 45 -26.00 16.43 11.61
C PHE A 45 -27.29 17.18 11.19
N GLY A 46 -28.21 16.52 10.48
CA GLY A 46 -29.56 17.00 10.21
C GLY A 46 -29.68 18.45 9.69
N LEU A 47 -30.81 19.09 9.99
CA LEU A 47 -31.13 20.45 9.53
C LEU A 47 -30.14 21.52 10.05
N LEU A 48 -29.53 21.30 11.23
CA LEU A 48 -28.58 22.22 11.86
C LEU A 48 -27.21 22.23 11.16
N GLY A 49 -26.75 21.07 10.68
CA GLY A 49 -25.55 20.95 9.86
C GLY A 49 -25.71 21.58 8.47
N ALA A 50 -26.92 21.51 7.90
CA ALA A 50 -27.24 22.13 6.62
C ALA A 50 -27.26 23.66 6.71
N CYS A 51 -27.80 24.23 7.79
CA CYS A 51 -27.84 25.67 8.01
C CYS A 51 -26.46 26.31 8.30
N THR A 52 -25.48 25.51 8.74
CA THR A 52 -24.13 25.99 9.10
C THR A 52 -23.07 25.67 8.06
N GLY A 53 -23.40 24.86 7.04
CA GLY A 53 -22.42 24.35 6.06
C GLY A 53 -21.42 23.34 6.64
N ALA A 54 -21.56 22.97 7.92
CA ALA A 54 -20.67 22.00 8.56
C ALA A 54 -20.81 20.61 7.95
N ALA A 55 -22.02 20.23 7.52
CA ALA A 55 -22.27 18.94 6.89
C ALA A 55 -21.52 18.78 5.55
N SER A 56 -21.50 19.82 4.70
CA SER A 56 -20.80 19.76 3.42
C SER A 56 -19.28 19.79 3.57
N GLN A 57 -18.75 20.55 4.53
CA GLN A 57 -17.31 20.53 4.84
C GLN A 57 -16.88 19.17 5.38
N TYR A 58 -17.69 18.58 6.27
CA TYR A 58 -17.42 17.26 6.81
C TYR A 58 -17.47 16.18 5.72
N GLN A 59 -18.46 16.23 4.83
CA GLN A 59 -18.54 15.34 3.67
C GLN A 59 -17.30 15.47 2.77
N SER A 60 -16.90 16.70 2.43
CA SER A 60 -15.72 16.95 1.60
C SER A 60 -14.44 16.42 2.26
N LEU A 61 -14.27 16.63 3.58
CA LEU A 61 -13.14 16.06 4.31
C LEU A 61 -13.09 14.55 4.20
N VAL A 62 -14.25 13.88 4.27
CA VAL A 62 -14.32 12.42 4.23
C VAL A 62 -14.06 11.89 2.82
N GLU A 63 -14.61 12.55 1.80
CA GLU A 63 -14.32 12.22 0.40
C GLU A 63 -12.83 12.35 0.11
N HIS A 64 -12.20 13.44 0.54
CA HIS A 64 -10.75 13.64 0.40
C HIS A 64 -9.94 12.60 1.19
N THR A 65 -10.35 12.28 2.42
CA THR A 65 -9.67 11.29 3.24
C THR A 65 -9.76 9.90 2.60
N ALA A 66 -10.96 9.52 2.14
CA ALA A 66 -11.17 8.24 1.47
C ALA A 66 -10.38 8.14 0.16
N HIS A 67 -10.30 9.24 -0.60
CA HIS A 67 -9.46 9.30 -1.79
C HIS A 67 -7.98 9.08 -1.46
N GLY A 68 -7.44 9.79 -0.46
CA GLY A 68 -6.05 9.60 -0.03
C GLY A 68 -5.76 8.20 0.53
N LEU A 69 -6.72 7.56 1.20
CA LEU A 69 -6.61 6.16 1.61
C LEU A 69 -6.51 5.21 0.40
N GLY A 70 -7.27 5.49 -0.66
CA GLY A 70 -7.19 4.72 -1.92
C GLY A 70 -5.88 4.94 -2.67
N GLU A 71 -5.33 6.16 -2.68
CA GLU A 71 -3.99 6.42 -3.23
C GLU A 71 -2.90 5.69 -2.44
N LEU A 72 -3.01 5.65 -1.11
CA LEU A 72 -2.07 4.93 -0.25
C LEU A 72 -2.13 3.41 -0.45
N GLU A 73 -3.33 2.84 -0.58
CA GLU A 73 -3.54 1.43 -0.92
C GLU A 73 -2.80 1.08 -2.22
N GLN A 74 -3.00 1.89 -3.28
CA GLN A 74 -2.36 1.66 -4.58
C GLN A 74 -0.83 1.77 -4.50
N ALA A 75 -0.31 2.73 -3.75
CA ALA A 75 1.13 2.89 -3.55
C ALA A 75 1.74 1.66 -2.85
N LEU A 76 1.11 1.17 -1.78
CA LEU A 76 1.58 -0.01 -1.06
C LEU A 76 1.55 -1.28 -1.92
N ALA A 77 0.49 -1.48 -2.70
CA ALA A 77 0.40 -2.60 -3.63
C ALA A 77 1.46 -2.52 -4.75
N ALA A 78 1.73 -1.31 -5.27
CA ALA A 78 2.76 -1.10 -6.27
C ALA A 78 4.17 -1.37 -5.71
N ASP A 79 4.46 -0.90 -4.49
CA ASP A 79 5.73 -1.15 -3.83
C ASP A 79 5.93 -2.65 -3.53
N SER A 80 4.87 -3.36 -3.10
CA SER A 80 4.89 -4.83 -2.94
C SER A 80 5.28 -5.53 -4.24
N ALA A 81 4.62 -5.21 -5.35
CA ALA A 81 4.93 -5.79 -6.65
C ALA A 81 6.37 -5.46 -7.12
N GLY A 82 6.86 -4.25 -6.82
CA GLY A 82 8.23 -3.86 -7.12
C GLY A 82 9.26 -4.66 -6.32
N LEU A 83 8.97 -4.94 -5.05
CA LEU A 83 9.81 -5.77 -4.18
C LEU A 83 9.83 -7.23 -4.65
N GLU A 84 8.69 -7.81 -5.02
CA GLU A 84 8.62 -9.16 -5.61
C GLU A 84 9.42 -9.25 -6.90
N HIS A 85 9.26 -8.29 -7.80
CA HIS A 85 10.02 -8.26 -9.05
C HIS A 85 11.53 -8.15 -8.80
N THR A 86 11.92 -7.35 -7.81
CA THR A 86 13.33 -7.21 -7.42
C THR A 86 13.89 -8.51 -6.85
N ALA A 87 13.11 -9.21 -6.02
CA ALA A 87 13.45 -10.52 -5.47
C ALA A 87 13.69 -11.57 -6.58
N GLU A 88 12.76 -11.66 -7.54
CA GLU A 88 12.88 -12.55 -8.71
C GLU A 88 14.14 -12.26 -9.53
N MET A 89 14.50 -10.99 -9.70
CA MET A 89 15.72 -10.61 -10.39
C MET A 89 16.99 -11.07 -9.66
N TYR A 90 17.03 -10.95 -8.33
CA TYR A 90 18.15 -11.44 -7.53
C TYR A 90 18.30 -12.96 -7.65
N ASP A 91 17.19 -13.71 -7.53
CA ASP A 91 17.20 -15.17 -7.70
C ASP A 91 17.69 -15.57 -9.09
N GLN A 92 17.25 -14.87 -10.15
CA GLN A 92 17.66 -15.17 -11.51
C GLN A 92 19.17 -14.93 -11.72
N VAL A 93 19.70 -13.84 -11.17
CA VAL A 93 21.13 -13.53 -11.23
C VAL A 93 21.94 -14.57 -10.45
N GLU A 94 21.48 -14.97 -9.26
CA GLU A 94 22.13 -15.99 -8.45
C GLU A 94 22.13 -17.36 -9.15
N HIS A 95 21.01 -17.76 -9.73
CA HIS A 95 20.90 -19.01 -10.49
C HIS A 95 21.79 -19.01 -11.74
N CYS A 96 21.84 -17.90 -12.47
CA CYS A 96 22.72 -17.73 -13.63
C CYS A 96 24.20 -17.82 -13.22
N ASN A 97 24.60 -17.13 -12.15
CA ASN A 97 25.97 -17.17 -11.64
C ASN A 97 26.35 -18.56 -11.11
N ALA A 98 25.44 -19.25 -10.40
CA ALA A 98 25.65 -20.62 -9.95
C ALA A 98 25.86 -21.57 -11.14
N GLY A 99 25.09 -21.42 -12.22
CA GLY A 99 25.28 -22.19 -13.45
C GLY A 99 26.59 -21.88 -14.18
N LEU A 100 27.04 -20.62 -14.13
CA LEU A 100 28.29 -20.18 -14.78
C LEU A 100 29.54 -20.62 -13.99
N LEU A 101 29.47 -20.61 -12.65
CA LEU A 101 30.58 -20.92 -11.75
C LEU A 101 30.63 -22.40 -11.34
N GLY A 102 29.49 -23.10 -11.36
CA GLY A 102 29.38 -24.54 -11.12
C GLY A 102 29.66 -25.40 -12.36
N GLY A 103 30.13 -24.80 -13.46
CA GLY A 103 30.48 -25.48 -14.70
C GLY A 103 31.85 -26.19 -14.66
N VAL A 104 32.07 -27.07 -13.68
CA VAL A 104 32.74 -28.41 -13.72
C VAL A 104 32.78 -29.02 -12.31
#